data_AF-A0A453R8N6-F1
#
_entry.id   AF-A0A453R8N6-F1
#
_cell.length_a   1.000
_cell.length_b   1.000
_cell.length_c   1.000
_cell.angle_alpha   90.00
_cell.angle_beta   90.00
_cell.angle_gamma   90.00
#
_symmetry.space_group_name_H-M   'P 1'
#
loop_
_entity.id
_entity.type
_entity.pdbx_description
1 polymer ?
#
loop_
_entity_poly.entity_id
_entity_poly.type
_entity_poly.pdbx_seq_one_letter_code
_entity_poly.pdbx_strand_id
1 'polypeptide(L)' 'LAPAQIFEYNGSPVVEMVGKNCFAIASDYHLGVQLQTIATDFQRAFKIHGKLYISLSGLTTDAQTLQHGDSSAGSACHPL' A
#
# COMPACT_ATOMS: atom_id res chain seq x y z
N LEU A 1 12.26 -23.87 5.44
CA LEU A 1 12.08 -22.42 5.19
C LEU A 1 11.70 -22.29 3.72
N ALA A 2 10.50 -21.82 3.38
CA ALA A 2 10.20 -21.52 1.99
C ALA A 2 11.16 -20.39 1.54
N PRO A 3 11.73 -20.45 0.32
CA PRO A 3 12.50 -19.33 -0.18
C PRO A 3 11.59 -18.09 -0.20
N ALA A 4 12.09 -16.96 0.31
CA ALA A 4 11.35 -15.71 0.26
C ALA A 4 11.00 -15.40 -1.21
N GLN A 5 9.70 -15.24 -1.49
CA GLN A 5 9.23 -14.90 -2.83
C GLN A 5 9.56 -13.43 -3.10
N ILE A 6 9.76 -13.04 -4.38
CA ILE A 6 10.12 -11.65 -4.70
C ILE A 6 9.08 -10.63 -4.21
N PHE A 7 7.81 -11.02 -4.12
CA PHE A 7 6.73 -10.20 -3.58
C PHE A 7 6.86 -9.88 -2.08
N GLU A 8 7.64 -10.66 -1.34
CA GLU A 8 7.86 -10.48 0.10
C GLU A 8 9.12 -9.65 0.40
N TYR A 9 9.96 -9.39 -0.60
CA TYR A 9 11.29 -8.78 -0.43
C TYR A 9 11.27 -7.45 0.33
N ASN A 10 10.25 -6.62 0.06
CA ASN A 10 10.11 -5.31 0.68
C ASN A 10 9.14 -5.26 1.86
N GLY A 11 8.34 -6.30 2.06
CA GLY A 11 7.17 -6.27 2.94
C GLY A 11 6.12 -5.26 2.44
N SER A 12 4.93 -5.72 2.05
CA SER A 12 3.89 -4.82 1.53
C SER A 12 2.49 -5.19 2.03
N PRO A 13 2.25 -5.15 3.36
CA PRO A 13 0.94 -5.47 3.91
C PRO A 13 -0.07 -4.36 3.60
N VAL A 14 -1.19 -4.75 3.00
CA VAL A 14 -2.32 -3.88 2.70
C VAL A 14 -3.62 -4.62 3.01
N VAL A 15 -4.59 -3.92 3.57
CA VAL A 15 -5.95 -4.42 3.81
C VAL A 15 -6.96 -3.39 3.31
N GLU A 16 -8.00 -3.90 2.65
CA GLU A 16 -9.11 -3.12 2.12
C GLU A 16 -10.42 -3.66 2.71
N MET A 17 -11.28 -2.77 3.20
CA MET A 17 -12.55 -3.14 3.83
C MET A 17 -13.68 -2.28 3.27
N VAL A 18 -14.84 -2.89 3.04
CA VAL A 18 -16.05 -2.21 2.57
C VAL A 18 -17.09 -2.22 3.69
N GLY A 19 -17.64 -1.06 3.99
CA GLY A 19 -18.74 -0.87 4.94
C GLY A 19 -20.01 -0.37 4.25
N LYS A 20 -21.03 -0.05 5.05
CA LYS A 20 -22.25 0.58 4.52
C LYS A 20 -21.97 2.03 4.13
N ASN A 21 -22.04 2.34 2.83
CA ASN A 21 -21.76 3.67 2.27
C ASN A 21 -20.33 4.19 2.57
N CYS A 22 -19.36 3.31 2.81
CA CYS A 22 -17.96 3.69 2.99
C CYS A 22 -17.01 2.53 2.65
N PHE A 23 -15.74 2.84 2.49
CA PHE A 23 -14.65 1.88 2.40
C PHE A 23 -13.43 2.41 3.15
N ALA A 24 -12.51 1.54 3.55
CA ALA A 24 -11.28 1.92 4.21
C ALA A 24 -10.11 1.13 3.59
N ILE A 25 -8.99 1.80 3.43
CA ILE A 25 -7.72 1.18 3.04
C ILE A 25 -6.75 1.42 4.19
N ALA A 26 -6.05 0.37 4.61
CA ALA A 26 -5.03 0.46 5.63
C ALA A 26 -3.78 -0.28 5.15
N SER A 27 -2.63 0.36 5.30
CA SER A 27 -1.33 -0.25 5.03
C SER A 27 -0.35 0.13 6.13
N ASP A 28 0.66 -0.71 6.31
CA ASP A 28 1.86 -0.27 7.02
C ASP A 28 2.65 0.71 6.13
N TYR A 29 3.40 1.62 6.76
CA TYR A 29 4.31 2.55 6.11
C TYR A 29 5.77 2.13 6.18
N HIS A 30 6.09 1.01 6.85
CA HIS A 30 7.45 0.48 6.81
C HIS A 30 7.84 0.04 5.40
N LEU A 31 9.06 0.33 4.97
CA LEU A 31 9.69 -0.25 3.78
C LEU A 31 10.86 -1.11 4.25
N GLY A 32 10.81 -2.41 3.98
CA GLY A 32 11.86 -3.36 4.31
C GLY A 32 12.77 -3.67 3.13
N VAL A 33 13.96 -4.19 3.43
CA VAL A 33 14.82 -4.94 2.51
C VAL A 33 15.48 -6.04 3.34
N GLN A 34 15.14 -7.31 3.09
CA GLN A 34 15.83 -8.46 3.70
C GLN A 34 16.11 -8.30 5.21
N LEU A 35 15.05 -8.10 6.00
CA LEU A 35 15.06 -7.88 7.46
C LEU A 35 15.58 -6.51 7.94
N GLN A 36 15.93 -5.60 7.05
CA GLN A 36 16.30 -4.21 7.40
C GLN A 36 15.16 -3.25 7.10
N THR A 37 14.83 -2.35 8.03
CA THR A 37 13.89 -1.25 7.79
C THR A 37 14.61 -0.08 7.13
N ILE A 38 14.17 0.32 5.95
CA ILE A 38 14.74 1.42 5.17
C ILE A 38 13.99 2.73 5.44
N ALA A 39 12.67 2.66 5.56
CA ALA A 39 11.80 3.82 5.79
C ALA A 39 10.55 3.43 6.59
N THR A 40 9.85 4.42 7.14
CA THR A 40 8.60 4.24 7.92
C THR A 40 7.48 5.18 7.46
N ASP A 41 7.62 5.77 6.29
CA ASP A 41 6.73 6.75 5.66
C ASP A 41 6.35 6.37 4.22
N PHE A 42 6.58 5.10 3.83
CA PHE A 42 6.33 4.61 2.48
C PHE A 42 4.84 4.33 2.24
N GLN A 43 4.18 5.19 1.48
CA GLN A 43 2.77 5.07 1.11
C GLN A 43 2.56 3.97 0.06
N ARG A 44 1.55 3.12 0.27
CA ARG A 44 1.17 2.04 -0.67
C ARG A 44 -0.22 2.20 -1.25
N ALA A 45 -1.01 3.09 -0.68
CA ALA A 45 -2.33 3.44 -1.16
C ALA A 45 -2.29 4.85 -1.77
N PHE A 46 -2.91 4.99 -2.93
CA PHE A 46 -2.85 6.20 -3.75
C PHE A 46 -4.25 6.58 -4.20
N LYS A 47 -4.51 7.88 -4.23
CA LYS A 47 -5.75 8.42 -4.80
C LYS A 47 -5.53 8.66 -6.29
N ILE A 48 -6.36 8.06 -7.12
CA ILE A 48 -6.28 8.23 -8.58
C ILE A 48 -7.18 9.39 -9.02
N HIS A 49 -8.47 9.35 -8.66
CA HIS A 49 -9.42 10.41 -9.00
C HIS A 49 -10.69 10.33 -8.15
N GLY A 50 -11.24 11.45 -7.68
CA GLY A 50 -12.54 11.48 -6.99
C GLY A 50 -12.58 10.55 -5.76
N LYS A 51 -13.40 9.49 -5.82
CA LYS A 51 -13.51 8.41 -4.81
C LYS A 51 -12.83 7.10 -5.24
N LEU A 52 -11.98 7.15 -6.28
CA LEU A 52 -11.19 6.03 -6.77
C LEU A 52 -9.80 6.02 -6.14
N TYR A 53 -9.50 4.94 -5.45
CA TYR A 53 -8.24 4.68 -4.79
C TYR A 53 -7.69 3.33 -5.25
N ILE A 54 -6.37 3.21 -5.28
CA ILE A 54 -5.68 1.96 -5.58
C ILE A 54 -4.59 1.73 -4.54
N SER A 55 -4.40 0.48 -4.15
CA SER A 55 -3.27 0.09 -3.34
C SER A 55 -2.39 -0.90 -4.11
N LEU A 56 -1.08 -0.79 -3.95
CA LEU A 56 -0.10 -1.64 -4.64
C LEU A 56 0.71 -2.43 -3.60
N SER A 57 0.66 -3.75 -3.71
CA SER A 57 1.41 -4.69 -2.86
C SER A 57 2.40 -5.49 -3.72
N GLY A 58 3.36 -6.13 -3.07
CA GLY A 58 4.47 -6.83 -3.71
C GLY A 58 5.77 -6.02 -3.71
N LEU A 59 6.52 -6.12 -4.80
CA LEU A 59 7.82 -5.49 -4.97
C LEU A 59 7.67 -3.97 -5.08
N THR A 60 8.42 -3.23 -4.26
CA THR A 60 8.31 -1.77 -4.19
C THR A 60 8.63 -1.08 -5.51
N THR A 61 9.58 -1.62 -6.29
CA THR A 61 9.95 -1.05 -7.59
C THR A 61 8.80 -1.09 -8.58
N ASP A 62 8.00 -2.14 -8.57
CA ASP A 62 6.82 -2.28 -9.44
C ASP A 62 5.75 -1.26 -9.02
N ALA A 63 5.53 -1.14 -7.71
CA ALA A 63 4.59 -0.14 -7.16
C ALA A 63 4.99 1.29 -7.52
N GLN A 64 6.27 1.64 -7.39
CA GLN A 64 6.81 2.97 -7.75
C GLN A 64 6.70 3.24 -9.26
N THR A 65 6.86 2.21 -10.10
CA THR A 65 6.74 2.35 -11.55
C THR A 65 5.31 2.70 -11.97
N LEU A 66 4.33 2.11 -11.30
CA LEU A 66 2.89 2.34 -11.55
C LEU A 66 2.33 3.54 -10.77
N GLN A 67 3.11 4.12 -9.86
CA GLN A 67 2.69 5.26 -9.05
C GLN A 67 2.47 6.49 -9.93
N HIS A 68 1.20 6.86 -10.13
CA HIS A 68 0.80 8.07 -10.85
C HIS A 68 -0.23 8.92 -10.08
N GLY A 69 -0.44 8.63 -8.79
CA GLY A 69 -1.46 9.27 -7.94
C GLY A 69 -0.89 10.01 -6.74
N ASP A 70 -1.70 10.92 -6.18
CA ASP A 70 -1.35 11.66 -4.95
C ASP A 70 -1.34 10.72 -3.74
N SER A 71 -0.36 10.91 -2.85
CA SER A 71 -0.08 10.08 -1.66
C SER A 71 -1.11 10.20 -0.52
N SER A 72 -2.33 10.64 -0.82
CA SER A 72 -3.31 11.05 0.21
C SER A 72 -4.23 9.94 0.71
N ALA A 73 -3.99 8.66 0.36
CA ALA A 73 -4.82 7.55 0.81
C ALA A 73 -4.27 6.96 2.11
N GLY A 74 -4.21 7.78 3.16
CA GLY A 74 -3.86 7.31 4.49
C GLY A 74 -4.92 6.36 5.06
N SER A 75 -4.60 5.72 6.18
CA SER A 75 -5.46 4.79 6.93
C SER A 75 -6.74 5.48 7.45
N ALA A 76 -7.73 5.67 6.58
CA ALA A 76 -8.96 6.38 6.89
C ALA A 76 -10.18 5.70 6.27
N CYS A 77 -11.33 5.88 6.92
CA CYS A 77 -12.62 5.48 6.37
C CYS A 77 -13.12 6.58 5.41
N HIS A 78 -13.28 6.23 4.14
CA HIS A 78 -13.73 7.10 3.06
C HIS A 78 -15.21 6.84 2.74
N PRO A 79 -16.06 7.88 2.67
CA PRO A 79 -17.46 7.71 2.29
C PRO A 79 -17.60 7.37 0.80
N LEU A 80 -18.54 6.47 0.48
CA LEU A 80 -18.99 6.17 -0.89
C LEU A 80 -19.77 7.34 -1.49
#